data_AF-A0A359M9P7-F1
#
_entry.id   AF-A0A359M9P7-F1
#
_cell.length_a   1.000
_cell.length_b   1.000
_cell.length_c   1.000
_cell.angle_alpha   90.00
_cell.angle_beta   90.00
_cell.angle_gamma   90.00
#
_symmetry.space_group_name_H-M   'P 1'
#
loop_
_entity.id
_entity.type
_entity.pdbx_description
1 polymer ?
#
loop_
_entity_poly.entity_id
_entity_poly.type
_entity_poly.pdbx_seq_one_letter_code
_entity_poly.pdbx_strand_id
1 'polypeptide(L)' 'LPIQSDLDLKLRATDMIKLTNKKAGSWVKALQTEMVIEVLNNRLENEKDALERYVQTHVKE' A
#
# COMPACT_ATOMS: atom_id res chain seq x y z
N LEU A 1 10.81 -5.24 -14.68
CA LEU A 1 9.51 -5.24 -13.96
C LEU A 1 9.47 -4.01 -13.05
N PRO A 2 8.33 -3.31 -12.95
CA PRO A 2 8.23 -2.00 -12.32
C PRO A 2 8.53 -2.00 -10.81
N ILE A 3 8.33 -3.13 -10.13
CA ILE A 3 8.68 -3.36 -8.71
C ILE A 3 9.02 -4.84 -8.50
N GLN A 4 9.74 -5.18 -7.41
CA GLN A 4 10.07 -6.56 -7.04
C GLN A 4 9.50 -6.98 -5.67
N SER A 5 9.30 -6.02 -4.75
CA SER A 5 8.88 -6.29 -3.37
C SER A 5 8.16 -5.10 -2.74
N ASP A 6 7.64 -5.26 -1.54
CA ASP A 6 7.04 -4.20 -0.73
C ASP A 6 8.02 -3.06 -0.40
N LEU A 7 9.32 -3.32 -0.45
CA LEU A 7 10.37 -2.30 -0.28
C LEU A 7 10.41 -1.28 -1.42
N ASP A 8 9.92 -1.68 -2.60
CA ASP A 8 9.86 -0.84 -3.81
C ASP A 8 8.61 0.05 -3.84
N LEU A 9 7.66 -0.16 -2.92
CA LEU A 9 6.49 0.72 -2.79
C LEU A 9 6.93 2.12 -2.38
N LYS A 10 6.39 3.13 -3.06
CA LYS A 10 6.62 4.55 -2.71
C LYS A 10 5.89 5.02 -1.45
N LEU A 11 5.17 4.12 -0.78
CA LEU A 11 4.51 4.37 0.49
C LEU A 11 5.03 3.40 1.55
N ARG A 12 5.50 3.94 2.68
CA ARG A 12 6.03 3.11 3.78
C ARG A 12 4.92 2.69 4.73
N ALA A 13 5.10 1.52 5.38
CA ALA A 13 4.21 1.02 6.43
C ALA A 13 3.89 2.07 7.51
N THR A 14 4.88 2.86 7.92
CA THR A 14 4.71 3.95 8.90
C THR A 14 3.76 5.04 8.40
N ASP A 15 3.78 5.33 7.11
CA ASP A 15 2.91 6.34 6.50
C ASP A 15 1.48 5.81 6.40
N MET A 16 1.31 4.52 6.06
CA MET A 16 -0.02 3.86 6.03
C MET A 16 -0.69 3.88 7.42
N ILE A 17 0.06 3.58 8.47
CA ILE A 17 -0.41 3.58 9.86
C ILE A 17 -0.86 5.00 10.25
N LYS A 18 -0.04 6.02 9.94
CA LYS A 18 -0.38 7.43 10.22
C LYS A 18 -1.60 7.89 9.43
N LEU A 19 -1.67 7.53 8.15
CA LEU A 19 -2.75 7.89 7.23
C LEU A 19 -4.11 7.37 7.69
N THR A 20 -4.12 6.15 8.22
CA THR A 20 -5.35 5.45 8.62
C THR A 20 -5.72 5.66 10.08
N ASN A 21 -4.80 6.19 10.89
CA ASN A 21 -4.90 6.27 12.35
C ASN A 21 -5.25 4.90 13.01
N LYS A 22 -4.92 3.79 12.34
CA LYS A 22 -5.10 2.42 12.84
C LYS A 22 -3.80 1.98 13.50
N LYS A 23 -3.90 1.14 14.55
CA LYS A 23 -2.70 0.57 15.19
C LYS A 23 -1.93 -0.32 14.21
N ALA A 24 -0.61 -0.34 14.33
CA ALA A 24 0.24 -1.26 13.59
C ALA A 24 -0.21 -2.71 13.81
N GLY A 25 -0.29 -3.49 12.73
CA GLY A 25 -0.76 -4.88 12.79
C GLY A 25 -0.53 -5.65 11.49
N SER A 26 -1.00 -6.90 11.46
CA SER A 26 -0.86 -7.80 10.30
C SER A 26 -1.47 -7.25 9.01
N TRP A 27 -2.50 -6.39 9.13
CA TRP A 27 -3.16 -5.73 8.01
C TRP A 27 -2.21 -4.90 7.16
N VAL A 28 -1.15 -4.31 7.75
CA VAL A 28 -0.21 -3.47 7.00
C VAL A 28 0.56 -4.31 5.99
N LYS A 29 1.09 -5.46 6.43
CA LYS A 29 1.86 -6.36 5.56
C LYS A 29 0.97 -7.01 4.49
N ALA A 30 -0.27 -7.38 4.86
CA ALA A 30 -1.25 -7.89 3.92
C ALA A 30 -1.53 -6.86 2.81
N LEU A 31 -1.82 -5.60 3.20
CA LEU A 31 -2.12 -4.53 2.27
C LEU A 31 -0.92 -4.15 1.39
N GLN A 32 0.30 -4.12 1.94
CA GLN A 32 1.51 -3.93 1.14
C GLN A 32 1.70 -5.04 0.10
N THR A 33 1.43 -6.29 0.48
CA THR A 33 1.54 -7.45 -0.44
C THR A 33 0.53 -7.34 -1.57
N GLU A 34 -0.70 -6.96 -1.24
CA GLU A 34 -1.76 -6.72 -2.20
C GLU A 34 -1.44 -5.55 -3.15
N MET A 35 -0.94 -4.43 -2.63
CA MET A 35 -0.51 -3.28 -3.45
C MET A 35 0.60 -3.67 -4.43
N VAL A 36 1.55 -4.52 -4.03
CA VAL A 36 2.57 -5.05 -4.94
C VAL A 36 1.92 -5.83 -6.08
N ILE A 37 0.95 -6.70 -5.79
CA ILE A 37 0.21 -7.47 -6.79
C ILE A 37 -0.55 -6.54 -7.75
N GLU A 38 -1.23 -5.52 -7.23
CA GLU A 38 -2.00 -4.58 -8.06
C GLU A 38 -1.09 -3.71 -8.94
N VAL A 39 0.09 -3.32 -8.46
CA VAL A 39 1.09 -2.62 -9.28
C VAL A 39 1.64 -3.54 -10.37
N LEU A 40 1.95 -4.80 -10.06
CA LEU A 40 2.41 -5.78 -11.05
C LEU A 40 1.34 -6.05 -12.12
N ASN A 41 0.06 -5.97 -11.75
CA ASN A 41 -1.08 -6.10 -12.65
C ASN A 41 -1.41 -4.81 -13.43
N ASN A 42 -0.65 -3.72 -13.25
CA ASN A 42 -0.94 -2.38 -13.80
C ASN A 42 -2.33 -1.82 -13.41
N ARG A 43 -2.85 -2.23 -12.24
CA ARG A 43 -4.11 -1.72 -11.67
C ARG A 43 -3.91 -0.60 -10.66
N LEU A 44 -2.68 -0.49 -10.14
CA LEU A 44 -2.27 0.53 -9.18
C LEU A 44 -0.95 1.16 -9.64
N GLU A 45 -0.88 2.49 -9.65
CA GLU A 45 0.39 3.19 -9.88
C GLU A 45 1.25 3.15 -8.62
N ASN A 46 2.55 2.86 -8.76
CA ASN A 46 3.52 2.96 -7.67
C ASN A 46 3.92 4.42 -7.41
N GLU A 47 2.93 5.29 -7.19
CA GLU A 47 3.10 6.69 -6.84
C GLU A 47 2.44 6.95 -5.49
N LYS A 48 3.07 7.80 -4.66
CA LYS A 48 2.65 8.00 -3.27
C LYS A 48 1.15 8.31 -3.14
N ASP A 49 0.65 9.27 -3.92
CA ASP A 49 -0.76 9.67 -3.88
C ASP A 49 -1.73 8.55 -4.29
N ALA A 50 -1.36 7.72 -5.26
CA ALA A 50 -2.17 6.59 -5.71
C ALA A 50 -2.23 5.50 -4.63
N LEU A 51 -1.07 5.20 -4.05
CA LEU A 51 -0.95 4.25 -2.93
C LEU A 51 -1.72 4.73 -1.70
N GLU A 52 -1.65 6.02 -1.34
CA GLU A 52 -2.40 6.58 -0.20
C GLU A 52 -3.93 6.47 -0.41
N ARG A 53 -4.42 6.80 -1.61
CA ARG A 53 -5.84 6.63 -1.94
C ARG A 53 -6.27 5.17 -1.85
N TYR A 54 -5.45 4.25 -2.36
CA TYR A 54 -5.73 2.82 -2.29
C TYR A 54 -5.90 2.36 -0.84
N VAL A 55 -4.98 2.75 0.04
CA VAL A 55 -5.02 2.43 1.48
C VAL A 55 -6.27 3.00 2.15
N GLN A 56 -6.63 4.26 1.86
CA GLN A 56 -7.82 4.88 2.46
C GLN A 56 -9.12 4.19 2.08
N THR A 57 -9.23 3.69 0.85
CA THR A 57 -10.41 2.96 0.38
C THR A 57 -10.48 1.58 1.02
N HIS A 58 -9.38 0.81 1.00
CA HIS A 58 -9.35 -0.56 1.52
C HIS A 58 -9.51 -0.68 3.04
N VAL A 59 -9.13 0.36 3.80
CA VAL A 59 -9.15 0.31 5.27
C VAL A 59 -10.49 0.76 5.87
N LYS A 60 -11.35 1.39 5.05
CA LYS A 60 -12.70 1.82 5.40
C LYS A 60 -13.78 0.76 5.17
N GLU A 61 -13.47 -0.28 4.41
CA GLU A 61 -14.28 -1.51 4.29
C GLU A 61 -13.98 -2.49 5.44
#